data_AF-A0A1D6HKQ4-F1
#
_entry.id   AF-A0A1D6HKQ4-F1
#
_cell.length_a   1.000
_cell.length_b   1.000
_cell.length_c   1.000
_cell.angle_alpha   90.00
_cell.angle_beta   90.00
_cell.angle_gamma   90.00
#
_symmetry.space_group_name_H-M   'P 1'
#
loop_
_entity.id
_entity.type
_entity.pdbx_description
1 polymer ?
#
loop_
_entity_poly.entity_id
_entity_poly.type
_entity_poly.pdbx_seq_one_letter_code
_entity_poly.pdbx_strand_id
1 'polypeptide(L)'
;MAMMPPAAASSLASTPRGIAAPPTRTASLCIRLGVVTATLFAGLAAASQPVERHAAVVVAMAKREQELEGIRAMTTEQLEEEVVDLKGELFLLRLKRSARQEFKNSEFGRMRKRIARILTVKRERETEQGINKRLSRELDRKWKQGIVVRPPPSLRENKEE
;
A
#
# COMPACT_ATOMS: atom_id res chain seq x y z
N MET A 1 -18.18 -45.38 -40.79
CA MET A 1 -17.63 -46.17 -39.66
C MET A 1 -17.42 -45.24 -38.47
N ALA A 2 -18.05 -45.62 -37.34
CA ALA A 2 -17.86 -45.22 -35.94
C ALA A 2 -17.69 -43.72 -35.55
N MET A 3 -18.83 -43.08 -35.25
CA MET A 3 -18.97 -42.03 -34.23
C MET A 3 -18.83 -42.64 -32.83
N MET A 4 -18.31 -41.92 -31.83
CA MET A 4 -18.60 -42.13 -30.41
C MET A 4 -18.74 -40.78 -29.68
N PRO A 5 -19.66 -40.65 -28.69
CA PRO A 5 -20.22 -39.38 -28.20
C PRO A 5 -19.74 -38.99 -26.77
N PRO A 6 -20.07 -37.79 -26.25
CA PRO A 6 -19.76 -37.37 -24.88
C PRO A 6 -20.92 -37.66 -23.89
N ALA A 7 -20.58 -38.11 -22.68
CA ALA A 7 -21.55 -38.45 -21.63
C ALA A 7 -21.44 -37.53 -20.39
N ALA A 8 -22.61 -37.34 -19.76
CA ALA A 8 -23.00 -36.27 -18.85
C ALA A 8 -22.63 -36.45 -17.37
N ALA A 9 -22.57 -35.29 -16.70
CA ALA A 9 -23.10 -34.92 -15.38
C ALA A 9 -23.16 -35.93 -14.21
N SER A 10 -22.67 -35.49 -13.04
CA SER A 10 -23.31 -35.75 -11.74
C SER A 10 -22.85 -34.76 -10.67
N SER A 11 -23.81 -34.41 -9.81
CA SER A 11 -23.91 -33.30 -8.88
C SER A 11 -23.63 -33.69 -7.41
N LEU A 12 -23.53 -32.68 -6.52
CA LEU A 12 -24.13 -32.59 -5.17
C LEU A 12 -23.18 -32.14 -4.03
N ALA A 13 -23.65 -31.11 -3.29
CA ALA A 13 -23.56 -30.91 -1.82
C ALA A 13 -22.16 -30.61 -1.20
N SER A 14 -21.97 -29.91 -0.07
CA SER A 14 -22.78 -29.10 0.87
C SER A 14 -21.83 -28.68 2.03
N THR A 15 -22.20 -27.62 2.77
CA THR A 15 -21.77 -27.17 4.12
C THR A 15 -20.77 -26.00 4.26
N PRO A 16 -21.19 -24.91 4.94
CA PRO A 16 -20.30 -23.96 5.59
C PRO A 16 -20.37 -24.10 7.13
N ARG A 17 -19.25 -23.93 7.83
CA ARG A 17 -19.15 -23.97 9.30
C ARG A 17 -18.69 -22.60 9.80
N GLY A 18 -19.55 -21.93 10.58
CA GLY A 18 -19.25 -20.67 11.28
C GLY A 18 -18.41 -20.89 12.54
N ILE A 19 -17.98 -19.79 13.17
CA ILE A 19 -17.45 -19.53 14.54
C ILE A 19 -16.78 -18.14 14.44
N ALA A 20 -16.80 -17.17 15.34
CA ALA A 20 -17.61 -16.74 16.48
C ALA A 20 -17.01 -15.36 16.87
N ALA A 21 -17.81 -14.40 17.28
CA ALA A 21 -17.33 -13.12 17.85
C ALA A 21 -17.35 -13.19 19.39
N PRO A 22 -16.48 -12.44 20.10
CA PRO A 22 -16.71 -12.13 21.51
C PRO A 22 -16.97 -10.63 21.80
N PRO A 23 -17.57 -10.31 22.97
CA PRO A 23 -18.27 -9.05 23.22
C PRO A 23 -17.44 -7.95 23.89
N THR A 24 -18.04 -6.76 23.89
CA THR A 24 -17.65 -5.50 24.52
C THR A 24 -17.45 -5.61 26.05
N ARG A 25 -16.37 -5.04 26.56
CA ARG A 25 -16.12 -4.87 28.01
C ARG A 25 -15.94 -3.38 28.33
N THR A 26 -16.93 -2.83 29.00
CA THR A 26 -16.89 -1.57 29.73
C THR A 26 -16.08 -1.75 31.03
N ALA A 27 -15.19 -0.82 31.33
CA ALA A 27 -14.51 -0.73 32.61
C ALA A 27 -14.59 0.71 33.10
N SER A 28 -15.37 0.88 34.16
CA SER A 28 -15.42 2.04 35.04
C SER A 28 -14.13 2.11 35.87
N LEU A 29 -13.57 3.30 36.04
CA LEU A 29 -12.80 3.59 37.24
C LEU A 29 -12.87 5.08 37.60
N CYS A 30 -13.32 5.30 38.82
CA CYS A 30 -13.38 6.55 39.57
C CYS A 30 -11.99 7.17 39.80
N ILE A 31 -11.98 8.34 40.45
CA ILE A 31 -10.88 9.06 41.16
C ILE A 31 -10.54 10.39 40.46
N ARG A 32 -10.53 11.58 41.08
CA ARG A 32 -10.88 12.10 42.42
C ARG A 32 -11.08 13.61 42.27
N LEU A 33 -12.04 14.16 43.02
CA LEU A 33 -12.29 15.60 43.17
C LEU A 33 -11.10 16.27 43.86
N GLY A 34 -10.32 17.04 43.11
CA GLY A 34 -9.30 17.96 43.62
C GLY A 34 -9.73 19.38 43.33
N VAL A 35 -10.14 20.10 44.37
CA VAL A 35 -10.50 21.52 44.34
C VAL A 35 -9.24 22.32 44.03
N VAL A 36 -9.16 22.89 42.82
CA VAL A 36 -8.18 23.92 42.48
C VAL A 36 -8.93 25.11 41.90
N THR A 37 -8.64 26.25 42.51
CA THR A 37 -9.22 27.58 42.30
C THR A 37 -9.24 27.99 40.83
N ALA A 38 -10.44 28.34 40.35
CA ALA A 38 -10.69 28.90 39.03
C ALA A 38 -10.04 30.28 38.90
N THR A 39 -8.81 30.33 38.39
CA THR A 39 -8.26 31.53 37.78
C THR A 39 -8.74 31.60 36.34
N LEU A 40 -9.39 32.72 36.05
CA LEU A 40 -9.99 33.11 34.79
C LEU A 40 -9.06 32.86 33.59
N PHE A 41 -9.40 31.89 32.74
CA PHE A 41 -9.04 31.91 31.33
C PHE A 41 -10.32 31.83 30.50
N ALA A 42 -11.09 32.92 30.54
CA ALA A 42 -12.11 33.19 29.55
C ALA A 42 -11.41 33.70 28.29
N GLY A 43 -10.97 32.80 27.41
CA GLY A 43 -10.20 33.21 26.24
C GLY A 43 -9.75 32.07 25.35
N LEU A 44 -10.70 31.33 24.75
CA LEU A 44 -10.65 30.93 23.33
C LEU A 44 -11.97 30.23 22.96
N ALA A 45 -13.02 31.05 22.88
CA ALA A 45 -14.17 30.70 22.09
C ALA A 45 -13.77 30.79 20.61
N ALA A 46 -14.10 29.73 19.85
CA ALA A 46 -14.29 29.71 18.41
C ALA A 46 -13.12 30.19 17.51
N ALA A 47 -12.33 29.25 16.99
CA ALA A 47 -11.49 29.52 15.81
C ALA A 47 -11.55 28.36 14.82
N SER A 48 -12.44 28.49 13.84
CA SER A 48 -12.12 28.35 12.40
C SER A 48 -10.99 27.36 12.04
N GLN A 49 -11.31 26.09 11.77
CA GLN A 49 -10.34 25.11 11.23
C GLN A 49 -10.78 24.27 10.00
N PRO A 50 -11.84 24.59 9.22
CA PRO A 50 -12.11 23.80 8.01
C PRO A 50 -11.09 24.09 6.89
N VAL A 51 -10.70 25.35 6.68
CA VAL A 51 -9.96 25.78 5.48
C VAL A 51 -8.56 25.18 5.39
N GLU A 52 -7.79 25.16 6.48
CA GLU A 52 -6.42 24.60 6.46
C GLU A 52 -6.39 23.09 6.22
N ARG A 53 -7.36 22.36 6.78
CA ARG A 53 -7.48 20.91 6.56
C ARG A 53 -7.84 20.60 5.10
N HIS A 54 -8.76 21.38 4.51
CA HIS A 54 -9.09 21.24 3.09
C HIS A 54 -7.88 21.50 2.19
N ALA A 55 -7.12 22.57 2.45
CA ALA A 55 -5.92 22.89 1.68
C ALA A 55 -4.88 21.74 1.72
N ALA A 56 -4.59 21.19 2.90
CA ALA A 56 -3.66 20.07 3.04
C ALA A 56 -4.12 18.80 2.30
N VAL A 57 -5.43 18.51 2.32
CA VAL A 57 -6.01 17.38 1.58
C VAL A 57 -5.90 17.60 0.06
N VAL A 58 -6.20 18.79 -0.43
CA VAL A 58 -6.08 19.13 -1.86
C VAL A 58 -4.62 18.98 -2.33
N VAL A 59 -3.65 19.47 -1.56
CA VAL A 59 -2.22 19.31 -1.89
C VAL A 59 -1.79 17.83 -1.87
N ALA A 60 -2.29 17.04 -0.91
CA ALA A 60 -2.01 15.60 -0.86
C ALA A 60 -2.64 14.83 -2.03
N MET A 61 -3.82 15.26 -2.51
CA MET A 61 -4.45 14.70 -3.71
C MET A 61 -3.68 15.08 -4.97
N ALA A 62 -3.26 16.35 -5.12
CA ALA A 62 -2.47 16.81 -6.27
C ALA A 62 -1.17 16.00 -6.43
N LYS A 63 -0.43 15.76 -5.34
CA LYS A 63 0.78 14.91 -5.38
C LYS A 63 0.48 13.48 -5.82
N ARG A 64 -0.66 12.92 -5.39
CA ARG A 64 -1.08 11.58 -5.77
C ARG A 64 -1.44 11.49 -7.24
N GLU A 65 -2.14 12.49 -7.77
CA GLU A 65 -2.55 12.57 -9.19
C GLU A 65 -1.31 12.69 -10.09
N GLN A 66 -0.39 13.59 -9.77
CA GLN A 66 0.90 13.72 -10.47
C GLN A 66 1.70 12.41 -10.49
N GLU A 67 1.78 11.71 -9.35
CA GLU A 67 2.45 10.41 -9.29
C GLU A 67 1.73 9.36 -10.16
N LEU A 68 0.40 9.41 -10.26
CA LEU A 68 -0.38 8.46 -11.06
C LEU A 68 -0.23 8.73 -12.56
N GLU A 69 -0.23 9.99 -12.97
CA GLU A 69 0.06 10.42 -14.35
C GLU A 69 1.46 10.00 -14.78
N GLY A 70 2.46 10.22 -13.92
CA GLY A 70 3.84 9.77 -14.16
C GLY A 70 3.94 8.25 -14.32
N ILE A 71 3.21 7.47 -13.50
CA ILE A 71 3.17 6.00 -13.63
C ILE A 71 2.51 5.57 -14.94
N ARG A 72 1.44 6.25 -15.37
CA ARG A 72 0.74 5.91 -16.62
C ARG A 72 1.57 6.21 -17.87
N ALA A 73 2.43 7.23 -17.83
CA ALA A 73 3.32 7.58 -18.92
C ALA A 73 4.48 6.58 -19.13
N MET A 74 4.92 5.87 -18.08
CA MET A 74 6.03 4.91 -18.15
C MET A 74 5.67 3.61 -18.89
N THR A 75 6.64 2.99 -19.56
CA THR A 75 6.47 1.68 -20.21
C THR A 75 6.39 0.55 -19.17
N THR A 76 5.88 -0.62 -19.55
CA THR A 76 5.75 -1.77 -18.61
C THR A 76 7.09 -2.23 -18.05
N GLU A 77 8.17 -2.16 -18.83
CA GLU A 77 9.52 -2.54 -18.40
C GLU A 77 10.07 -1.55 -17.37
N GLN A 78 9.90 -0.24 -17.62
CA GLN A 78 10.27 0.81 -16.66
C GLN A 78 9.50 0.67 -15.34
N LEU A 79 8.21 0.28 -15.40
CA LEU A 79 7.43 0.02 -14.19
C LEU A 79 8.00 -1.13 -13.35
N GLU A 80 8.48 -2.19 -13.99
CA GLU A 80 9.06 -3.34 -13.29
C GLU A 80 10.41 -3.01 -12.66
N GLU A 81 11.26 -2.29 -13.39
CA GLU A 81 12.53 -1.73 -12.94
C GLU A 81 12.35 -0.83 -11.71
N GLU A 82 11.42 0.14 -11.77
CA GLU A 82 11.11 1.04 -10.65
C GLU A 82 10.63 0.27 -9.41
N VAL A 83 9.85 -0.82 -9.59
CA VAL A 83 9.42 -1.66 -8.47
C VAL A 83 10.59 -2.37 -7.80
N VAL A 84 11.58 -2.83 -8.56
CA VAL A 84 12.79 -3.46 -8.02
C VAL A 84 13.61 -2.44 -7.24
N ASP A 85 13.79 -1.23 -7.78
CA ASP A 85 14.59 -0.19 -7.14
C ASP A 85 13.95 0.34 -5.86
N LEU A 86 12.63 0.61 -5.87
CA LEU A 86 11.90 1.02 -4.67
C LEU A 86 11.93 -0.05 -3.57
N LYS A 87 11.92 -1.33 -3.92
CA LYS A 87 12.08 -2.44 -2.94
C LYS A 87 13.49 -2.46 -2.36
N GLY A 88 14.51 -2.19 -3.17
CA GLY A 88 15.90 -2.06 -2.74
C GLY A 88 16.11 -0.89 -1.78
N GLU A 89 15.56 0.28 -2.10
CA GLU A 89 15.59 1.44 -1.22
C GLU A 89 14.84 1.19 0.11
N LEU A 90 13.71 0.47 0.06
CA LEU A 90 12.97 0.09 1.27
C LEU A 90 13.79 -0.84 2.16
N PHE A 91 14.66 -1.67 1.58
CA PHE A 91 15.62 -2.48 2.33
C PHE A 91 16.68 -1.60 3.00
N LEU A 92 17.23 -0.61 2.32
CA LEU A 92 18.16 0.35 2.94
C LEU A 92 17.52 1.14 4.08
N LEU A 93 16.28 1.61 3.92
CA LEU A 93 15.58 2.31 4.99
C LEU A 93 15.39 1.40 6.22
N ARG A 94 15.17 0.09 6.02
CA ARG A 94 15.14 -0.86 7.14
C ARG A 94 16.50 -0.99 7.82
N LEU A 95 17.60 -0.99 7.06
CA LEU A 95 18.96 -1.01 7.62
C LEU A 95 19.28 0.27 8.40
N LYS A 96 18.97 1.46 7.85
CA LYS A 96 19.14 2.76 8.53
C LYS A 96 18.38 2.78 9.87
N ARG A 97 17.14 2.28 9.87
CA ARG A 97 16.32 2.15 11.08
C ARG A 97 16.95 1.25 12.12
N SER A 98 17.49 0.10 11.73
CA SER A 98 18.18 -0.80 12.65
C SER A 98 19.48 -0.20 13.19
N ALA A 99 20.22 0.54 12.36
CA ALA A 99 21.45 1.24 12.73
C ALA A 99 21.22 2.47 13.60
N ARG A 100 19.95 2.83 13.90
CA ARG A 100 19.56 4.05 14.63
C ARG A 100 20.13 5.33 13.98
N GLN A 101 20.31 5.31 12.66
CA GLN A 101 20.63 6.51 11.88
C GLN A 101 19.38 7.37 11.75
N GLU A 102 19.54 8.65 11.45
CA GLU A 102 18.41 9.51 11.11
C GLU A 102 17.73 9.07 9.79
N PHE A 103 16.41 8.87 9.85
CA PHE A 103 15.58 8.57 8.69
C PHE A 103 14.17 9.17 8.84
N LYS A 104 13.49 9.41 7.72
CA LYS A 104 12.12 9.94 7.70
C LYS A 104 11.11 8.79 7.76
N ASN A 105 10.28 8.74 8.81
CA ASN A 105 9.23 7.73 8.97
C ASN A 105 8.19 7.73 7.82
N SER A 106 7.95 8.90 7.21
CA SER A 106 7.01 9.07 6.09
C SER A 106 7.42 8.29 4.84
N GLU A 107 8.72 8.06 4.60
CA GLU A 107 9.22 7.41 3.39
C GLU A 107 8.77 5.94 3.31
N PHE A 108 8.72 5.22 4.44
CA PHE A 108 8.18 3.86 4.47
C PHE A 108 6.75 3.78 3.94
N GLY A 109 5.91 4.77 4.27
CA GLY A 109 4.53 4.86 3.81
C GLY A 109 4.47 5.27 2.33
N ARG A 110 5.22 6.31 1.97
CA ARG A 110 5.26 6.86 0.61
C ARG A 110 5.70 5.82 -0.42
N MET A 111 6.83 5.14 -0.17
CA MET A 111 7.39 4.16 -1.09
C MET A 111 6.50 2.92 -1.23
N ARG A 112 5.95 2.39 -0.13
CA ARG A 112 4.99 1.26 -0.20
C ARG A 112 3.75 1.62 -1.01
N LYS A 113 3.20 2.83 -0.83
CA LYS A 113 2.08 3.33 -1.63
C LYS A 113 2.45 3.51 -3.11
N ARG A 114 3.68 3.96 -3.41
CA ARG A 114 4.18 4.08 -4.79
C ARG A 114 4.27 2.72 -5.49
N ILE A 115 4.86 1.72 -4.83
CA ILE A 115 4.90 0.33 -5.33
C ILE A 115 3.48 -0.18 -5.61
N ALA A 116 2.55 0.03 -4.68
CA ALA A 116 1.17 -0.41 -4.86
C ALA A 116 0.50 0.24 -6.08
N ARG A 117 0.68 1.55 -6.29
CA ARG A 117 0.15 2.26 -7.47
C ARG A 117 0.70 1.69 -8.78
N ILE A 118 2.00 1.45 -8.85
CA ILE A 118 2.65 0.85 -10.04
C ILE A 118 2.03 -0.52 -10.34
N LEU A 119 1.88 -1.38 -9.34
CA LEU A 119 1.30 -2.71 -9.52
C LEU A 119 -0.19 -2.65 -9.92
N THR A 120 -0.94 -1.66 -9.43
CA THR A 120 -2.31 -1.42 -9.89
C THR A 120 -2.34 -1.09 -11.38
N VAL A 121 -1.53 -0.12 -11.84
CA VAL A 121 -1.47 0.25 -13.27
C VAL A 121 -1.00 -0.92 -14.14
N LYS A 122 -0.03 -1.70 -13.68
CA LYS A 122 0.38 -2.95 -14.37
C LYS A 122 -0.81 -3.91 -14.51
N ARG A 123 -1.62 -4.07 -13.46
CA ARG A 123 -2.80 -4.95 -13.50
C ARG A 123 -3.93 -4.42 -14.37
N GLU A 124 -4.12 -3.10 -14.43
CA GLU A 124 -5.05 -2.44 -15.37
C GLU A 124 -4.68 -2.79 -16.81
N ARG A 125 -3.40 -2.63 -17.19
CA ARG A 125 -2.88 -3.00 -18.53
C ARG A 125 -3.04 -4.48 -18.85
N GLU A 126 -2.75 -5.38 -17.91
CA GLU A 126 -2.99 -6.83 -18.09
C GLU A 126 -4.48 -7.15 -18.32
N THR A 127 -5.37 -6.38 -17.69
CA THR A 127 -6.82 -6.56 -17.83
C THR A 127 -7.31 -6.05 -19.18
N GLU A 128 -6.77 -4.93 -19.67
CA GLU A 128 -7.01 -4.42 -21.03
C GLU A 128 -6.54 -5.41 -22.12
N GLN A 129 -5.44 -6.12 -21.88
CA GLN A 129 -4.96 -7.20 -22.74
C GLN A 129 -5.80 -8.49 -22.67
N GLY A 130 -6.77 -8.58 -21.75
CA GLY A 130 -7.61 -9.75 -21.56
C GLY A 130 -6.97 -10.90 -20.75
N ILE A 131 -5.94 -10.63 -19.96
CA ILE A 131 -5.24 -11.66 -19.17
C ILE A 131 -6.07 -12.07 -17.95
N ASN A 132 -6.46 -13.34 -17.95
CA ASN A 132 -7.15 -14.01 -16.84
C ASN A 132 -6.32 -13.99 -15.54
N LYS A 133 -7.02 -14.03 -14.39
CA LYS A 133 -6.38 -14.03 -13.05
C LYS A 133 -5.37 -15.17 -12.84
N ARG A 134 -5.60 -16.34 -13.45
CA ARG A 134 -4.68 -17.50 -13.35
C ARG A 134 -3.37 -17.25 -14.10
N LEU A 135 -3.47 -16.79 -15.36
CA LEU A 135 -2.32 -16.48 -16.21
C LEU A 135 -1.49 -15.33 -15.61
N SER A 136 -2.14 -14.28 -15.10
CA SER A 136 -1.45 -13.18 -14.41
C SER A 136 -0.60 -13.65 -13.23
N ARG A 137 -1.09 -14.60 -12.42
CA ARG A 137 -0.31 -15.20 -11.30
C ARG A 137 0.86 -16.05 -11.79
N GLU A 138 0.70 -16.75 -12.91
CA GLU A 138 1.78 -17.53 -13.51
C GLU A 138 2.90 -16.62 -14.03
N LEU A 139 2.53 -15.54 -14.75
CA LEU A 139 3.45 -14.51 -15.22
C LEU A 139 4.15 -13.81 -14.05
N ASP A 140 3.43 -13.43 -12.99
CA ASP A 140 4.01 -12.83 -11.78
C ASP A 140 5.00 -13.77 -11.07
N ARG A 141 4.73 -15.08 -11.02
CA ARG A 141 5.68 -16.07 -10.49
C ARG A 141 6.93 -16.17 -11.36
N LYS A 142 6.77 -16.27 -12.68
CA LYS A 142 7.91 -16.32 -13.63
C LYS A 142 8.77 -15.06 -13.52
N TRP A 143 8.13 -13.89 -13.48
CA TRP A 143 8.81 -12.62 -13.27
C TRP A 143 9.60 -12.60 -11.96
N LYS A 144 8.97 -12.98 -10.84
CA LYS A 144 9.64 -13.05 -9.52
C LYS A 144 10.83 -14.01 -9.49
N GLN A 145 10.76 -15.13 -10.21
CA GLN A 145 11.87 -16.08 -10.34
C GLN A 145 13.04 -15.49 -11.13
N GLY A 146 12.76 -14.64 -12.12
CA GLY A 146 13.78 -13.98 -12.95
C GLY A 146 14.39 -12.70 -12.38
N ILE A 147 13.97 -12.24 -11.18
CA ILE A 147 14.50 -11.01 -10.59
C ILE A 147 15.95 -11.21 -10.15
N VAL A 148 16.86 -10.46 -10.76
CA VAL A 148 18.25 -10.33 -10.31
C VAL A 148 18.34 -9.21 -9.27
N VAL A 149 18.87 -9.53 -8.08
CA VAL A 149 19.06 -8.54 -7.01
C VAL A 149 20.23 -7.62 -7.37
N ARG A 150 19.93 -6.33 -7.54
CA ARG A 150 20.91 -5.28 -7.85
C ARG A 150 21.02 -4.27 -6.70
N PRO A 151 22.17 -3.59 -6.54
CA PRO A 151 22.28 -2.48 -5.60
C PRO A 151 21.26 -1.37 -5.94
N PRO A 152 20.55 -0.82 -4.94
CA PRO A 152 19.60 0.27 -5.15
C PRO A 152 20.29 1.54 -5.66
N PRO A 153 19.58 2.40 -6.40
CA PRO A 153 20.14 3.58 -7.09
C PRO A 153 20.82 4.56 -6.12
N SER A 154 20.22 4.80 -4.95
CA SER A 154 20.82 5.64 -3.90
C SER A 154 22.20 5.18 -3.42
N LEU A 155 22.61 3.92 -3.61
CA LEU A 155 23.98 3.48 -3.32
C LEU A 155 24.92 3.56 -4.53
N ARG A 156 24.39 3.74 -5.74
CA ARG A 156 25.21 3.94 -6.94
C ARG A 156 25.67 5.38 -7.01
N GLU A 157 24.74 6.32 -6.80
CA GLU A 157 25.01 7.76 -6.79
C GLU A 157 26.10 8.12 -5.76
N ASN A 158 25.99 7.62 -4.53
CA ASN A 158 26.98 7.85 -3.46
C ASN A 158 28.37 7.22 -3.69
N LYS A 159 28.60 6.48 -4.78
CA LYS A 159 29.91 5.92 -5.13
C LYS A 159 30.59 6.66 -6.26
N GLU A 160 29.83 7.47 -7.00
CA GLU A 160 30.35 8.29 -8.10
C GLU A 160 30.81 9.66 -7.60
N GLU A 161 30.36 10.07 -6.41
CA GLU A 161 30.86 11.19 -5.60
C GLU A 161 32.02 10.74 -4.66
#